data_AF-A0A9X7CGN8-F1
#
_entry.id   AF-A0A9X7CGN8-F1
#
_cell.length_a   1.000
_cell.length_b   1.000
_cell.length_c   1.000
_cell.angle_alpha   90.00
_cell.angle_beta   90.00
_cell.angle_gamma   90.00
#
_symmetry.space_group_name_H-M   'P 1'
#
loop_
_entity.id
_entity.type
_entity.pdbx_description
1 polymer ?
#
loop_
_entity_poly.entity_id
_entity_poly.type
_entity_poly.pdbx_seq_one_letter_code
_entity_poly.pdbx_strand_id
1 'polypeptide(L)'
;MAKQKEVIILWEELGDIFGYYNKVSRIPFIHINCNLPYEKQKFTCMHELGHVICHPDENTPQLSAVSLCSEIIIEAEANYFATQLAIDGSHHDEYI
;
A
#
# COMPACT_ATOMS: atom_id res chain seq x y z
N MET A 1 13.11 -2.07 -1.55
CA MET A 1 12.08 -2.93 -0.94
C MET A 1 11.11 -3.56 -1.95
N ALA A 2 10.63 -2.84 -2.98
CA ALA A 2 9.73 -3.40 -4.01
C ALA A 2 10.40 -4.42 -4.96
N LYS A 3 11.73 -4.52 -5.01
CA LYS A 3 12.46 -5.54 -5.80
C LYS A 3 12.60 -6.89 -5.09
N GLN A 4 12.43 -6.96 -3.77
CA GLN A 4 12.62 -8.18 -2.98
C GLN A 4 11.34 -9.02 -2.82
N LYS A 5 10.18 -8.39 -3.00
CA LYS A 5 8.88 -9.03 -3.17
C LYS A 5 8.48 -8.70 -4.60
N GLU A 6 8.02 -9.64 -5.41
CA GLU A 6 7.60 -9.40 -6.81
C GLU A 6 6.31 -8.55 -6.86
N VAL A 7 6.39 -7.30 -6.39
CA VAL A 7 5.29 -6.34 -6.35
C VAL A 7 5.32 -5.52 -7.62
N ILE A 8 4.20 -5.51 -8.34
CA ILE A 8 4.05 -4.72 -9.55
C ILE A 8 3.37 -3.41 -9.17
N ILE A 9 4.00 -2.28 -9.50
CA ILE A 9 3.44 -0.95 -9.26
C ILE A 9 2.88 -0.42 -10.58
N LEU A 10 1.63 0.02 -10.57
CA LEU A 10 0.91 0.57 -11.71
C LEU A 10 0.44 1.99 -11.39
N TRP A 11 0.60 2.89 -12.35
CA TRP A 11 0.11 4.27 -12.26
C TRP A 11 -1.07 4.44 -13.21
N GLU A 12 -2.24 4.73 -12.64
CA GLU A 12 -3.52 4.73 -13.37
C GLU A 12 -4.37 5.93 -12.97
N GLU A 13 -5.38 6.27 -13.78
CA GLU A 13 -6.38 7.26 -13.42
C GLU A 13 -7.46 6.62 -12.54
N LEU A 14 -7.37 6.84 -11.22
CA LEU A 14 -8.24 6.19 -10.23
C LEU A 14 -9.39 7.07 -9.71
N GLY A 15 -9.65 8.20 -10.35
CA GLY A 15 -10.64 9.17 -9.89
C GLY A 15 -10.30 9.72 -8.50
N ASP A 16 -11.21 9.54 -7.55
CA ASP A 16 -11.05 10.01 -6.16
C ASP A 16 -10.22 9.06 -5.28
N ILE A 17 -9.92 7.84 -5.76
CA ILE A 17 -9.12 6.86 -5.01
C ILE A 17 -7.65 7.25 -5.14
N PHE A 18 -6.90 7.20 -4.04
CA PHE A 18 -5.50 7.60 -4.04
C PHE A 18 -4.59 6.46 -4.52
N GLY A 19 -4.90 5.25 -4.07
CA GLY A 19 -4.28 4.00 -4.47
C GLY A 19 -5.02 2.85 -3.81
N TYR A 20 -4.66 1.63 -4.20
CA TYR A 20 -5.07 0.40 -3.53
C TYR A 20 -4.12 -0.73 -3.92
N TYR A 21 -4.02 -1.75 -3.07
CA TYR A 21 -3.38 -3.00 -3.42
C TYR A 21 -4.41 -4.10 -3.69
N ASN A 22 -4.02 -5.06 -4.52
CA ASN A 22 -4.74 -6.32 -4.66
C ASN A 22 -3.76 -7.45 -5.02
N LYS A 23 -4.25 -8.68 -4.96
CA LYS A 23 -3.47 -9.86 -5.37
C LYS A 23 -4.14 -10.57 -6.53
N VAL A 24 -3.40 -10.78 -7.61
CA VAL A 24 -3.81 -11.63 -8.73
C VAL A 24 -2.87 -12.81 -8.79
N SER A 25 -3.38 -14.04 -8.64
CA SER A 25 -2.57 -15.26 -8.67
C SER A 25 -1.37 -15.23 -7.70
N ARG A 26 -1.56 -14.69 -6.50
CA ARG A 26 -0.54 -14.45 -5.45
C ARG A 26 0.48 -13.35 -5.73
N ILE A 27 0.44 -12.72 -6.90
CA ILE A 27 1.29 -11.59 -7.24
C ILE A 27 0.62 -10.31 -6.72
N PRO A 28 1.26 -9.56 -5.82
CA PRO A 28 0.75 -8.29 -5.34
C PRO A 28 0.90 -7.18 -6.39
N PHE A 29 -0.18 -6.46 -6.62
CA PHE A 29 -0.23 -5.25 -7.43
C PHE A 29 -0.53 -4.07 -6.53
N ILE A 30 0.17 -2.96 -6.75
CA ILE A 30 -0.07 -1.68 -6.11
C ILE A 30 -0.48 -0.71 -7.22
N HIS A 31 -1.70 -0.19 -7.10
CA HIS A 31 -2.26 0.79 -8.01
C HIS A 31 -2.14 2.17 -7.37
N ILE A 32 -1.57 3.12 -8.09
CA ILE A 32 -1.36 4.50 -7.63
C ILE A 32 -2.05 5.45 -8.59
N ASN A 33 -2.80 6.41 -8.04
CA ASN A 33 -3.42 7.44 -8.85
C ASN A 33 -2.37 8.40 -9.42
N CYS A 34 -2.20 8.38 -10.75
CA CYS A 34 -1.22 9.20 -11.45
C CYS A 34 -1.54 10.71 -11.39
N ASN A 35 -2.77 11.09 -11.03
CA ASN A 35 -3.19 12.48 -10.89
C ASN A 35 -2.78 13.12 -9.56
N LEU A 36 -2.27 12.34 -8.60
CA LEU A 36 -1.79 12.87 -7.33
C LEU A 36 -0.45 13.61 -7.49
N PRO A 37 -0.15 14.61 -6.66
CA PRO A 37 1.20 15.15 -6.52
C PRO A 37 2.22 14.05 -6.18
N TYR A 38 3.45 14.16 -6.68
CA TYR A 38 4.50 13.14 -6.51
C TYR A 38 4.74 12.71 -5.05
N GLU A 39 4.75 13.65 -4.10
CA GLU A 39 4.90 13.32 -2.68
C GLU A 39 3.74 12.47 -2.14
N LYS A 40 2.51 12.73 -2.61
CA LYS A 40 1.35 11.91 -2.26
C LYS A 40 1.42 10.54 -2.92
N GLN A 41 1.82 10.46 -4.19
CA GLN A 41 2.04 9.17 -4.86
C GLN A 41 3.05 8.30 -4.12
N LYS A 42 4.18 8.88 -3.70
CA LYS A 42 5.19 8.19 -2.89
C LYS A 42 4.60 7.69 -1.57
N PHE A 43 3.90 8.56 -0.84
CA PHE A 43 3.30 8.17 0.44
C PHE A 43 2.26 7.06 0.28
N THR A 44 1.37 7.18 -0.71
CA THR A 44 0.41 6.13 -1.08
C THR A 44 1.12 4.82 -1.41
N CYS A 45 2.19 4.86 -2.22
CA CYS A 45 2.98 3.66 -2.50
C CYS A 45 3.54 2.98 -1.24
N MET A 46 4.06 3.77 -0.30
CA MET A 46 4.59 3.25 0.97
C MET A 46 3.49 2.66 1.86
N HIS A 47 2.30 3.27 1.84
CA HIS A 47 1.11 2.78 2.55
C HIS A 47 0.64 1.43 1.98
N GLU A 48 0.45 1.34 0.66
CA GLU A 48 0.07 0.08 0.00
C GLU A 48 1.12 -1.02 0.18
N LEU A 49 2.41 -0.64 0.21
CA LEU A 49 3.49 -1.56 0.55
C LEU A 49 3.37 -2.08 2.00
N GLY A 50 2.90 -1.24 2.92
CA GLY A 50 2.55 -1.62 4.29
C GLY A 50 1.51 -2.75 4.31
N HIS A 51 0.46 -2.66 3.51
CA HIS A 51 -0.50 -3.77 3.39
C HIS A 51 0.14 -5.04 2.83
N VAL A 52 0.97 -4.94 1.79
CA VAL A 52 1.65 -6.10 1.18
C VAL A 52 2.59 -6.80 2.17
N ILE A 53 3.22 -6.05 3.08
CA ILE A 53 4.21 -6.58 4.03
C ILE A 53 3.54 -7.06 5.32
N CYS A 54 2.70 -6.24 5.94
CA CYS A 54 2.10 -6.50 7.25
C CYS A 54 0.86 -7.41 7.14
N HIS A 55 0.13 -7.34 6.01
CA HIS A 55 -1.18 -7.97 5.85
C HIS A 55 -1.30 -8.79 4.55
N PRO A 56 -0.39 -9.75 4.29
CA PRO A 56 -0.36 -10.45 3.01
C PRO A 56 -1.61 -11.31 2.73
N ASP A 57 -2.32 -11.79 3.75
CA ASP A 57 -3.45 -12.71 3.55
C ASP A 57 -4.82 -12.03 3.65
N GLU A 58 -4.85 -10.73 3.89
CA GLU A 58 -6.07 -9.94 3.87
C GLU A 58 -6.52 -9.77 2.42
N ASN A 59 -7.34 -10.72 1.94
CA ASN A 59 -8.13 -10.54 0.73
C ASN A 59 -9.58 -10.39 1.16
N THR A 60 -10.09 -9.18 0.99
CA THR A 60 -11.49 -8.78 1.17
C THR A 60 -12.07 -8.99 2.58
N PRO A 61 -12.27 -7.90 3.35
CA PRO A 61 -12.98 -7.99 4.62
C PRO A 61 -14.45 -8.38 4.38
N GLN A 62 -14.96 -9.34 5.13
CA GLN A 62 -16.39 -9.64 5.18
C GLN A 62 -17.04 -8.70 6.21
N LEU A 63 -17.82 -7.72 5.73
CA LEU A 63 -18.32 -6.62 6.55
C LEU A 63 -19.07 -7.12 7.80
N SER A 64 -18.45 -6.93 8.95
CA SER A 64 -18.95 -7.26 10.29
C SER A 64 -18.35 -6.27 11.30
N ALA A 65 -18.93 -6.15 12.49
CA ALA A 65 -18.36 -5.26 13.51
C ALA A 65 -16.91 -5.62 13.88
N VAL A 66 -16.56 -6.91 13.79
CA VAL A 66 -15.19 -7.40 13.95
C VAL A 66 -14.32 -7.01 12.77
N SER A 67 -14.81 -7.16 11.53
CA SER A 67 -14.12 -6.78 10.28
C SER A 67 -13.83 -5.27 10.20
N LEU A 68 -14.76 -4.42 10.64
CA LEU A 68 -14.56 -2.97 10.66
C LEU A 68 -13.45 -2.59 11.65
N CYS A 69 -13.40 -3.27 12.80
CA CYS A 69 -12.34 -3.05 13.78
C CYS A 69 -10.98 -3.49 13.23
N SER A 70 -10.92 -4.65 12.54
CA SER A 70 -9.70 -5.10 11.89
C SER A 70 -9.27 -4.18 10.75
N GLU A 71 -10.20 -3.68 9.92
CA GLU A 71 -9.89 -2.69 8.87
C GLU A 71 -9.23 -1.44 9.49
N ILE A 72 -9.79 -0.88 10.55
CA ILE A 72 -9.20 0.29 11.22
C ILE A 72 -7.77 0.00 11.73
N ILE A 73 -7.54 -1.20 12.27
CA ILE A 73 -6.21 -1.60 12.76
C ILE A 73 -5.23 -1.77 11.59
N ILE A 74 -5.65 -2.45 10.53
CA ILE A 74 -4.86 -2.67 9.30
C ILE A 74 -4.45 -1.35 8.67
N GLU A 75 -5.39 -0.42 8.51
CA GLU A 75 -5.13 0.93 7.98
C GLU A 75 -4.16 1.71 8.87
N ALA A 76 -4.31 1.61 10.20
CA ALA A 76 -3.40 2.26 11.14
C ALA A 76 -1.98 1.67 11.08
N GLU A 77 -1.84 0.35 10.94
CA GLU A 77 -0.56 -0.33 10.81
C GLU A 77 0.12 0.00 9.48
N ALA A 78 -0.61 0.01 8.37
CA ALA A 78 -0.11 0.43 7.06
C ALA A 78 0.36 1.89 7.06
N ASN A 79 -0.41 2.79 7.68
CA ASN A 79 -0.05 4.19 7.82
C ASN A 79 1.17 4.40 8.73
N TYR A 80 1.28 3.63 9.81
CA TYR A 80 2.45 3.63 10.68
C TYR A 80 3.70 3.17 9.93
N PHE A 81 3.60 2.06 9.19
CA PHE A 81 4.67 1.55 8.34
C PHE A 81 5.14 2.61 7.33
N ALA A 82 4.21 3.23 6.59
CA ALA A 82 4.53 4.25 5.60
C ALA A 82 5.24 5.45 6.23
N THR A 83 4.80 5.87 7.42
CA THR A 83 5.42 6.96 8.17
C THR A 83 6.84 6.61 8.59
N GLN A 84 7.06 5.40 9.13
CA GLN A 84 8.40 4.95 9.50
C GLN A 84 9.32 4.90 8.29
N LEU A 85 8.87 4.34 7.17
CA LEU A 85 9.64 4.24 5.93
C LEU A 85 9.98 5.61 5.33
N ALA A 86 9.06 6.56 5.43
CA ALA A 86 9.27 7.95 5.00
C ALA A 86 10.32 8.67 5.86
N ILE A 87 10.32 8.43 7.18
CA ILE A 87 11.27 9.06 8.13
C ILE A 87 12.66 8.44 8.05
N ASP A 88 12.73 7.11 8.02
CA ASP A 88 13.98 6.35 7.98
C ASP A 88 14.77 6.59 6.68
N GLY A 89 14.06 6.91 5.60
CA GLY A 89 14.70 7.24 4.33
C GLY A 89 15.35 6.04 3.64
N SER A 90 15.20 4.81 4.16
CA SER A 90 15.72 3.58 3.54
C SER A 90 15.13 3.30 2.16
N HIS A 91 14.01 3.94 1.80
CA HIS A 91 13.48 3.95 0.44
C HIS A 91 14.36 4.73 -0.56
N HIS A 92 15.26 5.59 -0.11
CA HIS A 92 16.20 6.33 -0.97
C HIS A 92 17.38 5.46 -1.46
N ASP A 93 17.71 4.39 -0.74
CA ASP A 93 18.82 3.48 -1.08
C ASP A 93 18.45 2.50 -2.21
N GLU A 94 17.16 2.35 -2.49
CA GLU A 94 16.62 1.59 -3.61
C GLU A 94 15.73 2.50 -4.46
N TYR A 95 16.30 3.13 -5.48
CA TYR A 95 15.54 3.89 -6.49
C TYR A 95 14.30 3.10 -6.92
N ILE A 96 13.12 3.59 -6.50
CA ILE A 96 11.81 3.31 -7.10
C ILE A 96 11.84 3.84 -8.53
#